data_AF-A0A969D6I2-F1
#
_entry.id   AF-A0A969D6I2-F1
#
_cell.length_a   1.000
_cell.length_b   1.000
_cell.length_c   1.000
_cell.angle_alpha   90.00
_cell.angle_beta   90.00
_cell.angle_gamma   90.00
#
_symmetry.space_group_name_H-M   'P 1'
#
loop_
_entity.id
_entity.type
_entity.pdbx_description
1 polymer ?
#
loop_
_entity_poly.entity_id
_entity_poly.type
_entity_poly.pdbx_seq_one_letter_code
_entity_poly.pdbx_strand_id
1 'polypeptide(L)'
;MGKRAYAQEIDINWKTFIGMPVFSTFIPSIHISDTPLTPHINSQLICGWDQGLYPSCVVTQLQVLNGHLRLAVFMEIIGENISAEEFVPNTLMLINGQFHNMADNKLIHYCDPSSFNRKDTDYKTWADVAASHGASMQPGAMRFEERKEAVEHWLLRVNPEGPAFIVDKTRCPMLVKGFEGGYRYPESYESNEPSKIRPLKNEYSHPHDALQYACTGIGRMAHVKSQAPKIQRPSYEIIKQRPGLKELTLSQGLPPIGQTVTVGESRYMSINQIHKNQRR
;
A
#
# COMPACT_ATOMS: atom_id res chain seq x y z
N MET A 1 -4.68 -37.23 10.20
CA MET A 1 -3.68 -37.06 9.13
C MET A 1 -4.09 -35.84 8.30
N GLY A 2 -3.24 -34.81 8.19
CA GLY A 2 -3.57 -33.58 7.47
C GLY A 2 -3.54 -33.79 5.95
N LYS A 3 -4.38 -33.08 5.18
CA LYS A 3 -4.49 -33.19 3.71
C LYS A 3 -3.14 -33.14 2.96
N ARG A 4 -2.12 -32.50 3.54
CA ARG A 4 -0.76 -32.41 2.98
C ARG A 4 0.12 -33.64 3.22
N ALA A 5 -0.01 -34.29 4.37
CA ALA A 5 0.70 -35.54 4.66
C ALA A 5 0.22 -36.67 3.72
N TYR A 6 -1.09 -36.67 3.41
CA TYR A 6 -1.69 -37.59 2.44
C TYR A 6 -1.19 -37.36 1.00
N ALA A 7 -1.03 -36.09 0.59
CA ALA A 7 -0.51 -35.74 -0.75
C ALA A 7 0.97 -36.14 -0.95
N GLN A 8 1.75 -36.23 0.14
CA GLN A 8 3.14 -36.68 0.08
C GLN A 8 3.26 -38.20 -0.11
N GLU A 9 2.42 -38.98 0.56
CA GLU A 9 2.50 -40.45 0.53
C GLU A 9 1.99 -41.08 -0.77
N ILE A 10 1.05 -40.43 -1.49
CA ILE A 10 0.41 -41.03 -2.66
C ILE A 10 0.94 -40.48 -3.99
N ASP A 11 1.33 -39.20 -4.06
CA ASP A 11 1.67 -38.56 -5.35
C ASP A 11 3.17 -38.32 -5.60
N ILE A 12 4.08 -38.71 -4.69
CA ILE A 12 5.54 -38.45 -4.79
C ILE A 12 5.81 -37.01 -5.29
N ASN A 13 5.15 -36.03 -4.68
CA ASN A 13 5.38 -34.63 -5.02
C ASN A 13 6.58 -34.10 -4.22
N TRP A 14 7.78 -34.26 -4.79
CA TRP A 14 9.06 -33.83 -4.22
C TRP A 14 9.20 -32.31 -3.97
N LYS A 15 8.17 -31.51 -4.31
CA LYS A 15 8.09 -30.06 -4.03
C LYS A 15 7.35 -29.70 -2.74
N THR A 16 7.06 -30.65 -1.86
CA THR A 16 6.36 -30.34 -0.61
C THR A 16 7.35 -30.03 0.51
N PHE A 17 7.43 -28.74 0.86
CA PHE A 17 8.15 -28.29 2.04
C PHE A 17 7.57 -28.93 3.30
N ILE A 18 8.42 -29.55 4.12
CA ILE A 18 8.06 -30.13 5.43
C ILE A 18 7.92 -29.00 6.48
N GLY A 19 6.95 -29.04 7.38
CA GLY A 19 6.72 -27.98 8.38
C GLY A 19 5.48 -27.11 8.15
N MET A 20 5.16 -26.26 9.13
CA MET A 20 3.95 -25.42 9.11
C MET A 20 4.23 -24.11 8.36
N PRO A 21 3.56 -23.82 7.23
CA PRO A 21 3.75 -22.55 6.55
C PRO A 21 3.21 -21.40 7.39
N VAL A 22 3.85 -20.25 7.28
CA VAL A 22 3.46 -19.03 8.02
C VAL A 22 2.07 -18.57 7.59
N PHE A 23 1.79 -18.62 6.28
CA PHE A 23 0.54 -18.19 5.68
C PHE A 23 -0.25 -19.39 5.18
N SER A 24 -0.86 -20.13 6.11
CA SER A 24 -1.69 -21.30 5.79
C SER A 24 -2.98 -20.97 5.02
N THR A 25 -3.39 -19.69 5.04
CA THR A 25 -4.57 -19.15 4.36
C THR A 25 -4.34 -18.88 2.87
N PHE A 26 -3.09 -18.98 2.39
CA PHE A 26 -2.79 -18.81 0.98
C PHE A 26 -3.29 -20.01 0.16
N ILE A 27 -4.15 -19.73 -0.82
CA ILE A 27 -4.68 -20.73 -1.75
C ILE A 27 -4.12 -20.42 -3.15
N PRO A 28 -3.21 -21.25 -3.69
CA PRO A 28 -2.58 -21.02 -4.99
C PRO A 28 -3.57 -20.81 -6.13
N SER A 29 -4.68 -21.54 -6.15
CA SER A 29 -5.67 -21.50 -7.24
C SER A 29 -6.45 -20.19 -7.35
N ILE A 30 -6.44 -19.34 -6.32
CA ILE A 30 -7.16 -18.06 -6.34
C ILE A 30 -6.21 -16.87 -6.19
N HIS A 31 -5.14 -17.00 -5.41
CA HIS A 31 -4.23 -15.89 -5.12
C HIS A 31 -3.15 -15.70 -6.17
N ILE A 32 -2.86 -16.71 -6.99
CA ILE A 32 -1.87 -16.61 -8.06
C ILE A 32 -2.56 -16.18 -9.35
N SER A 33 -2.02 -15.14 -9.98
CA SER A 33 -2.38 -14.79 -11.35
C SER A 33 -1.39 -15.44 -12.32
N ASP A 34 -1.92 -16.24 -13.25
CA ASP A 34 -1.15 -16.78 -14.37
C ASP A 34 -0.94 -15.74 -15.48
N THR A 35 -1.76 -14.68 -15.49
CA THR A 35 -1.66 -13.55 -16.44
C THR A 35 -0.92 -12.38 -15.80
N PRO A 36 -0.07 -11.65 -16.54
CA PRO A 36 0.59 -10.46 -16.01
C PRO A 36 -0.42 -9.43 -15.48
N LEU A 37 -0.22 -8.98 -14.26
CA LEU A 37 -1.12 -8.00 -13.64
C LEU A 37 -0.85 -6.60 -14.20
N THR A 38 -1.93 -5.88 -14.53
CA THR A 38 -1.82 -4.51 -15.05
C THR A 38 -1.98 -3.48 -13.92
N PRO A 39 -1.04 -2.53 -13.75
CA PRO A 39 -1.16 -1.49 -12.75
C PRO A 39 -2.23 -0.45 -13.11
N HIS A 40 -2.97 0.03 -12.10
CA HIS A 40 -3.91 1.14 -12.25
C HIS A 40 -3.13 2.46 -12.25
N ILE A 41 -3.12 3.16 -13.39
CA ILE A 41 -2.32 4.38 -13.64
C ILE A 41 -2.50 5.46 -12.57
N ASN A 42 -3.71 5.58 -12.01
CA ASN A 42 -4.06 6.62 -11.05
C ASN A 42 -3.83 6.24 -9.58
N SER A 43 -3.44 5.00 -9.30
CA SER A 43 -3.19 4.51 -7.94
C SER A 43 -1.71 4.58 -7.57
N GLN A 44 -1.42 4.74 -6.28
CA GLN A 44 -0.06 4.73 -5.74
C GLN A 44 0.50 3.31 -5.73
N LEU A 45 1.78 3.17 -6.05
CA LEU A 45 2.52 1.92 -5.84
C LEU A 45 3.16 1.97 -4.46
N ILE A 46 3.06 0.86 -3.73
CA ILE A 46 3.69 0.69 -2.43
C ILE A 46 4.82 -0.33 -2.58
N CYS A 47 6.04 0.09 -2.30
CA CYS A 47 7.24 -0.73 -2.32
C CYS A 47 7.63 -1.08 -0.88
N GLY A 48 7.69 -2.37 -0.56
CA GLY A 48 8.23 -2.87 0.70
C GLY A 48 9.67 -3.29 0.53
N TRP A 49 10.53 -2.99 1.51
CA TRP A 49 11.96 -3.24 1.45
C TRP A 49 12.43 -4.03 2.68
N ASP A 50 13.16 -5.11 2.44
CA ASP A 50 13.95 -5.84 3.43
C ASP A 50 15.44 -5.55 3.22
N GLN A 51 16.12 -5.14 4.28
CA GLN A 51 17.54 -4.81 4.24
C GLN A 51 18.37 -6.00 4.74
N GLY A 52 19.56 -6.20 4.18
CA GLY A 52 20.44 -7.27 4.62
C GLY A 52 21.51 -7.62 3.61
N LEU A 53 22.06 -8.82 3.76
CA LEU A 53 22.97 -9.42 2.78
C LEU A 53 22.23 -9.90 1.52
N TYR A 54 20.95 -10.26 1.69
CA TYR A 54 20.03 -10.64 0.63
C TYR A 54 18.87 -9.64 0.58
N PRO A 55 19.14 -8.38 0.19
CA PRO A 55 18.12 -7.34 0.21
C PRO A 55 17.00 -7.69 -0.77
N SER A 56 15.77 -7.34 -0.41
CA SER A 56 14.60 -7.63 -1.22
C SER A 56 13.66 -6.44 -1.29
N CYS A 57 13.07 -6.21 -2.45
CA CYS A 57 12.04 -5.21 -2.67
C CYS A 57 10.82 -5.85 -3.33
N VAL A 58 9.63 -5.60 -2.78
CA VAL A 58 8.37 -6.08 -3.35
C VAL A 58 7.49 -4.89 -3.71
N VAL A 59 7.05 -4.83 -4.96
CA VAL A 59 6.19 -3.76 -5.49
C VAL A 59 4.74 -4.22 -5.50
N THR A 60 3.90 -3.44 -4.82
CA THR A 60 2.48 -3.72 -4.64
C THR A 60 1.62 -2.51 -4.99
N GLN A 61 0.33 -2.72 -5.16
CA GLN A 61 -0.64 -1.64 -5.34
C GLN A 61 -1.99 -2.03 -4.76
N LEU A 62 -2.60 -1.05 -4.09
CA LEU A 62 -3.99 -1.15 -3.70
C LEU A 62 -4.90 -0.68 -4.85
N GLN A 63 -5.59 -1.63 -5.46
CA GLN A 63 -6.54 -1.43 -6.54
C GLN A 63 -7.96 -1.34 -5.99
N VAL A 64 -8.77 -0.48 -6.62
CA VAL A 64 -10.21 -0.39 -6.37
C VAL A 64 -10.91 -0.94 -7.61
N LEU A 65 -11.64 -2.05 -7.44
CA LEU A 65 -12.40 -2.72 -8.48
C LEU A 65 -13.87 -2.69 -8.08
N ASN A 66 -14.70 -1.93 -8.79
CA ASN A 66 -16.14 -1.80 -8.52
C ASN A 66 -16.47 -1.46 -7.05
N GLY A 67 -15.62 -0.65 -6.39
CA GLY A 67 -15.77 -0.28 -4.98
C GLY A 67 -15.15 -1.24 -3.98
N HIS A 68 -14.60 -2.38 -4.43
CA HIS A 68 -13.90 -3.35 -3.60
C HIS A 68 -12.38 -3.18 -3.69
N LEU A 69 -11.70 -3.41 -2.57
CA LEU A 69 -10.24 -3.29 -2.49
C LEU A 69 -9.56 -4.61 -2.83
N ARG A 70 -8.57 -4.56 -3.70
CA ARG A 70 -7.66 -5.66 -4.02
C ARG A 70 -6.22 -5.19 -3.89
N LEU A 71 -5.41 -5.96 -3.16
CA LEU A 71 -3.96 -5.82 -3.12
C LEU A 71 -3.36 -6.67 -4.25
N ALA A 72 -2.73 -6.01 -5.21
CA ALA A 72 -1.99 -6.64 -6.29
C ALA A 72 -0.49 -6.56 -6.03
N VAL A 73 0.23 -7.68 -6.17
CA VAL A 73 1.69 -7.76 -6.10
C VAL A 73 2.24 -7.97 -7.50
N PHE A 74 3.02 -7.01 -7.99
CA PHE A 74 3.45 -6.97 -9.40
C PHE A 74 4.85 -7.51 -9.64
N MET A 75 5.77 -7.28 -8.72
CA MET A 75 7.17 -7.58 -8.95
C MET A 75 7.90 -7.79 -7.63
N GLU A 76 8.76 -8.79 -7.61
CA GLU A 76 9.80 -8.95 -6.59
C GLU A 76 11.17 -8.68 -7.21
N ILE A 77 12.04 -8.05 -6.45
CA ILE A 77 13.44 -7.80 -6.81
C ILE A 77 14.27 -8.28 -5.62
N ILE A 78 15.14 -9.25 -5.86
CA ILE A 78 15.96 -9.86 -4.82
C ILE A 78 17.42 -9.68 -5.22
N GLY A 79 18.22 -9.17 -4.29
CA GLY A 79 19.66 -9.04 -4.44
C GLY A 79 20.37 -10.15 -3.68
N GLU A 80 21.54 -10.56 -4.17
CA GLU A 80 22.39 -11.55 -3.52
C GLU A 80 23.77 -10.94 -3.27
N ASN A 81 24.16 -10.84 -2.00
CA ASN A 81 25.47 -10.33 -1.58
C ASN A 81 25.83 -8.96 -2.21
N ILE A 82 24.84 -8.06 -2.27
CA ILE A 82 24.94 -6.75 -2.91
C ILE A 82 24.78 -5.63 -1.87
N SER A 83 25.48 -4.52 -2.04
CA SER A 83 25.40 -3.38 -1.12
C SER A 83 24.16 -2.51 -1.37
N ALA A 84 23.83 -1.64 -0.42
CA ALA A 84 22.71 -0.72 -0.55
C ALA A 84 22.92 0.26 -1.72
N GLU A 85 24.16 0.71 -1.91
CA GLU A 85 24.60 1.67 -2.94
C GLU A 85 24.40 1.13 -4.35
N GLU A 86 24.43 -0.18 -4.53
CA GLU A 86 24.18 -0.80 -5.83
C GLU A 86 22.72 -1.27 -5.94
N PHE A 87 22.19 -1.92 -4.91
CA PHE A 87 20.85 -2.51 -4.95
C PHE A 87 19.75 -1.46 -5.09
N VAL A 88 19.81 -0.37 -4.33
CA VAL A 88 18.76 0.65 -4.30
C VAL A 88 18.60 1.35 -5.65
N PRO A 89 19.64 1.95 -6.27
CA PRO A 89 19.48 2.59 -7.57
C PRO A 89 19.07 1.61 -8.67
N ASN A 90 19.63 0.39 -8.68
CA ASN A 90 19.25 -0.63 -9.66
C ASN A 90 17.76 -1.00 -9.54
N THR A 91 17.29 -1.17 -8.30
CA THR A 91 15.87 -1.48 -8.02
C THR A 91 14.96 -0.33 -8.46
N LEU A 92 15.31 0.92 -8.12
CA LEU A 92 14.53 2.09 -8.52
C LEU A 92 14.49 2.27 -10.04
N MET A 93 15.61 2.02 -10.73
CA MET A 93 15.69 2.05 -12.19
C MET A 93 14.76 0.99 -12.82
N LEU A 94 14.74 -0.24 -12.28
CA LEU A 94 13.84 -1.30 -12.74
C LEU A 94 12.36 -0.93 -12.52
N ILE A 95 12.02 -0.38 -11.35
CA ILE A 95 10.67 0.07 -11.03
C ILE A 95 10.25 1.18 -12.00
N ASN A 96 11.08 2.22 -12.15
CA ASN A 96 10.78 3.34 -13.04
C ASN A 96 10.69 2.90 -14.51
N GLY A 97 11.51 1.96 -14.95
CA GLY A 97 11.44 1.41 -16.31
C GLY A 97 10.17 0.59 -16.57
N GLN A 98 9.74 -0.23 -15.60
CA GLN A 98 8.53 -1.05 -15.74
C GLN A 98 7.24 -0.24 -15.56
N PHE A 99 7.28 0.77 -14.70
CA PHE A 99 6.12 1.58 -14.32
C PHE A 99 6.23 3.02 -14.83
N HIS A 100 6.93 3.25 -15.96
CA HIS A 100 7.20 4.58 -16.51
C HIS A 100 5.94 5.41 -16.86
N ASN A 101 4.81 4.73 -17.09
CA ASN A 101 3.52 5.39 -17.35
C ASN A 101 2.81 5.85 -16.06
N MET A 102 3.38 5.53 -14.89
CA MET A 102 2.92 6.01 -13.60
C MET A 102 3.57 7.37 -13.33
N ALA A 103 2.81 8.33 -12.78
CA ALA A 103 3.38 9.61 -12.40
C ALA A 103 4.42 9.42 -11.27
N ASP A 104 5.60 10.03 -11.41
CA ASP A 104 6.77 9.88 -10.50
C ASP A 104 6.44 10.09 -8.99
N ASN A 105 5.40 10.86 -8.67
CA ASN A 105 4.95 11.12 -7.29
C ASN A 105 4.06 10.03 -6.67
N LYS A 106 4.05 8.81 -7.23
CA LYS A 106 3.13 7.74 -6.79
C LYS A 106 3.80 6.57 -6.08
N LEU A 107 5.12 6.57 -5.92
CA LEU A 107 5.84 5.53 -5.19
C LEU A 107 5.88 5.86 -3.69
N ILE A 108 5.51 4.90 -2.85
CA ILE A 108 5.63 4.97 -1.39
C ILE A 108 6.50 3.81 -0.95
N HIS A 109 7.55 4.09 -0.17
CA HIS A 109 8.51 3.09 0.26
C HIS A 109 8.37 2.82 1.76
N TYR A 110 8.19 1.55 2.14
CA TYR A 110 8.20 1.09 3.53
C TYR A 110 9.37 0.13 3.77
N CYS A 111 10.10 0.31 4.86
CA CYS A 111 11.24 -0.52 5.22
C CYS A 111 11.23 -0.89 6.70
N ASP A 112 12.06 -1.85 7.08
CA ASP A 112 12.37 -2.13 8.49
C ASP A 112 12.82 -0.83 9.19
N PRO A 113 12.28 -0.47 10.37
CA PRO A 113 12.83 0.59 11.23
C PRO A 113 14.35 0.49 11.45
N SER A 114 14.90 -0.72 11.42
CA SER A 114 16.35 -0.93 11.51
C SER A 114 17.13 -0.36 10.32
N SER A 115 16.46 0.02 9.22
CA SER A 115 17.07 0.60 8.01
C SER A 115 17.55 2.03 8.18
N PHE A 116 17.13 2.66 9.29
CA PHE A 116 17.59 3.98 9.72
C PHE A 116 18.74 3.89 10.73
N ASN A 117 19.12 2.68 11.15
CA ASN A 117 20.27 2.49 12.02
C ASN A 117 21.54 2.48 11.18
N ARG A 118 22.56 3.20 11.66
CA ARG A 118 23.87 3.26 11.01
C ARG A 118 24.55 1.90 11.14
N LYS A 119 25.18 1.44 10.06
CA LYS A 119 26.16 0.36 10.16
C LYS A 119 27.48 0.97 10.60
N ASP A 120 28.19 0.31 11.53
CA ASP A 120 29.44 0.82 12.10
C ASP A 120 30.55 1.03 11.05
N THR A 121 30.43 0.42 9.86
CA THR A 121 31.44 0.42 8.81
C THR A 121 31.28 1.52 7.75
N ASP A 122 30.04 1.88 7.41
CA ASP A 122 29.71 2.89 6.41
C ASP A 122 28.70 3.85 7.04
N TYR A 123 29.08 5.12 7.17
CA TYR A 123 28.29 6.14 7.86
C TYR A 123 26.92 6.44 7.22
N LYS A 124 26.53 5.73 6.15
CA LYS A 124 25.27 5.86 5.43
C LYS A 124 24.30 4.73 5.77
N THR A 125 23.07 5.10 6.07
CA THR A 125 21.99 4.12 6.28
C THR A 125 21.35 3.72 4.94
N TRP A 126 20.63 2.60 4.92
CA TRP A 126 19.82 2.21 3.75
C TRP A 126 18.83 3.30 3.36
N ALA A 127 18.22 3.95 4.35
CA ALA A 127 17.33 5.08 4.15
C ALA A 127 18.04 6.29 3.54
N ASP A 128 19.29 6.59 3.95
CA ASP A 128 20.06 7.70 3.38
C ASP A 128 20.41 7.46 1.91
N VAL A 129 20.81 6.22 1.58
CA VAL A 129 21.10 5.82 0.18
C VAL A 129 19.84 5.95 -0.67
N ALA A 130 18.68 5.49 -0.18
CA ALA A 130 17.40 5.65 -0.87
C ALA A 130 17.01 7.12 -1.05
N ALA A 131 17.15 7.94 0.00
CA ALA A 131 16.85 9.36 -0.06
C ALA A 131 17.72 10.09 -1.10
N SER A 132 19.01 9.72 -1.21
CA SER A 132 19.91 10.30 -2.22
C SER A 132 19.52 9.99 -3.68
N HIS A 133 18.73 8.93 -3.89
CA HIS A 133 18.19 8.54 -5.19
C HIS A 133 16.72 8.93 -5.38
N GLY A 134 16.18 9.79 -4.51
CA GLY A 134 14.80 10.30 -4.62
C GLY A 134 13.72 9.38 -4.03
N ALA A 135 14.09 8.31 -3.33
CA ALA A 135 13.14 7.40 -2.67
C ALA A 135 13.07 7.69 -1.17
N SER A 136 11.98 8.33 -0.74
CA SER A 136 11.73 8.60 0.68
C SER A 136 11.13 7.37 1.36
N MET A 137 11.94 6.68 2.18
CA MET A 137 11.54 5.50 2.94
C MET A 137 10.83 5.86 4.25
N GLN A 138 9.80 5.09 4.59
CA GLN A 138 9.06 5.19 5.84
C GLN A 138 9.25 3.93 6.69
N PRO A 139 9.38 4.05 8.02
CA PRO A 139 9.49 2.90 8.89
C PRO A 139 8.16 2.12 8.93
N GLY A 140 8.25 0.80 8.72
CA GLY A 140 7.16 -0.16 8.88
C GLY A 140 6.95 -0.58 10.33
N ALA A 141 6.04 -1.53 10.56
CA ALA A 141 5.76 -2.06 11.90
C ALA A 141 6.96 -2.88 12.44
N MET A 142 7.25 -2.74 13.75
CA MET A 142 8.35 -3.46 14.40
C MET A 142 7.98 -4.89 14.76
N ARG A 143 6.72 -5.15 15.14
CA ARG A 143 6.29 -6.46 15.64
C ARG A 143 5.99 -7.40 14.48
N PHE A 144 6.49 -8.62 14.58
CA PHE A 144 6.27 -9.65 13.56
C PHE A 144 4.78 -10.03 13.46
N GLU A 145 4.07 -10.06 14.59
CA GLU A 145 2.66 -10.43 14.66
C GLU A 145 1.80 -9.42 13.88
N GLU A 146 2.02 -8.12 14.10
CA GLU A 146 1.35 -7.04 13.35
C GLU A 146 1.64 -7.13 11.85
N ARG A 147 2.88 -7.45 11.48
CA ARG A 147 3.32 -7.64 10.10
C ARG A 147 2.64 -8.83 9.43
N LYS A 148 2.59 -9.97 10.11
CA LYS A 148 1.92 -11.18 9.67
C LYS A 148 0.41 -10.96 9.51
N GLU A 149 -0.24 -10.37 10.51
CA GLU A 149 -1.68 -10.08 10.50
C GLU A 149 -2.05 -9.14 9.34
N ALA A 150 -1.20 -8.17 9.00
CA ALA A 150 -1.44 -7.28 7.87
C ALA A 150 -1.50 -8.02 6.53
N VAL A 151 -0.68 -9.06 6.33
CA VAL A 151 -0.73 -9.90 5.12
C VAL A 151 -1.95 -10.84 5.17
N GLU A 152 -2.18 -11.49 6.31
CA GLU A 152 -3.34 -12.40 6.50
C GLU A 152 -4.66 -11.67 6.28
N HIS A 153 -4.76 -10.41 6.66
CA HIS A 153 -5.92 -9.56 6.42
C HIS A 153 -6.30 -9.48 4.93
N TRP A 154 -5.33 -9.46 4.00
CA TRP A 154 -5.61 -9.47 2.56
C TRP A 154 -5.90 -10.88 2.04
N LEU A 155 -5.19 -11.89 2.53
CA LEU A 155 -5.38 -13.29 2.11
C LEU A 155 -6.74 -13.87 2.51
N LEU A 156 -7.29 -13.46 3.65
CA LEU A 156 -8.56 -13.98 4.16
C LEU A 156 -9.79 -13.40 3.47
N ARG A 157 -9.65 -12.28 2.74
CA ARG A 157 -10.78 -11.55 2.17
C ARG A 157 -11.03 -11.96 0.73
N VAL A 158 -12.30 -12.27 0.46
CA VAL A 158 -12.82 -12.50 -0.89
C VAL A 158 -13.95 -11.51 -1.12
N ASN A 159 -13.84 -10.75 -2.20
CA ASN A 159 -14.85 -9.80 -2.65
C ASN A 159 -15.66 -10.41 -3.80
N PRO A 160 -16.80 -9.80 -4.20
CA PRO A 160 -17.54 -10.23 -5.39
C PRO A 160 -16.69 -10.28 -6.67
N GLU A 161 -15.69 -9.41 -6.78
CA GLU A 161 -14.75 -9.36 -7.90
C GLU A 161 -13.65 -10.44 -7.85
N GLY A 162 -13.58 -11.23 -6.78
CA GLY A 162 -12.56 -12.24 -6.52
C GLY A 162 -11.73 -11.95 -5.25
N PRO A 163 -10.59 -12.62 -5.07
CA PRO A 163 -9.78 -12.46 -3.87
C PRO A 163 -9.26 -11.04 -3.72
N ALA A 164 -9.14 -10.60 -2.46
CA ALA A 164 -8.60 -9.29 -2.11
C ALA A 164 -7.07 -9.26 -2.15
N PHE A 165 -6.41 -10.41 -2.36
CA PHE A 165 -4.98 -10.51 -2.60
C PHE A 165 -4.72 -11.24 -3.91
N ILE A 166 -3.83 -10.72 -4.73
CA ILE A 166 -3.37 -11.39 -5.95
C ILE A 166 -1.87 -11.12 -6.18
N VAL A 167 -1.14 -12.13 -6.63
CA VAL A 167 0.29 -12.06 -6.95
C VAL A 167 0.57 -12.51 -8.37
N ASP A 168 1.40 -11.76 -9.09
CA ASP A 168 1.90 -12.14 -10.42
C ASP A 168 2.95 -13.25 -10.29
N LYS A 169 2.66 -14.44 -10.79
CA LYS A 169 3.55 -15.60 -10.72
C LYS A 169 4.85 -15.42 -11.51
N THR A 170 4.76 -14.75 -12.65
CA THR A 170 5.87 -14.62 -13.60
C THR A 170 6.95 -13.72 -13.02
N ARG A 171 6.52 -12.66 -12.34
CA ARG A 171 7.41 -11.65 -11.76
C ARG A 171 7.68 -11.81 -10.27
N CYS A 172 6.95 -12.71 -9.58
CA CYS A 172 7.14 -13.01 -8.16
C CYS A 172 7.30 -14.51 -7.84
N PRO A 173 8.18 -15.27 -8.53
CA PRO A 173 8.30 -16.71 -8.34
C PRO A 173 8.76 -17.13 -6.92
N MET A 174 9.64 -16.37 -6.27
CA MET A 174 10.15 -16.68 -4.92
C MET A 174 9.10 -16.42 -3.86
N LEU A 175 8.37 -15.30 -3.95
CA LEU A 175 7.27 -15.00 -3.05
C LEU A 175 6.18 -16.07 -3.14
N VAL A 176 5.82 -16.50 -4.36
CA VAL A 176 4.86 -17.60 -4.59
C VAL A 176 5.35 -18.91 -3.97
N LYS A 177 6.59 -19.34 -4.24
CA LYS A 177 7.17 -20.55 -3.60
C LYS A 177 7.19 -20.44 -2.08
N GLY A 178 7.47 -19.25 -1.55
CA GLY A 178 7.40 -18.97 -0.12
C GLY A 178 6.00 -19.19 0.45
N PHE A 179 4.97 -18.68 -0.24
CA PHE A 179 3.56 -18.91 0.12
C PHE A 179 3.13 -20.37 0.00
N GLU A 180 3.64 -21.11 -0.98
CA GLU A 180 3.34 -22.54 -1.19
C GLU A 180 3.96 -23.45 -0.11
N GLY A 181 4.92 -22.95 0.67
CA GLY A 181 5.48 -23.65 1.82
C GLY A 181 6.94 -23.34 2.13
N GLY A 182 7.64 -22.60 1.26
CA GLY A 182 9.04 -22.23 1.49
C GLY A 182 9.22 -21.33 2.71
N TYR A 183 8.22 -20.50 3.03
CA TYR A 183 8.21 -19.65 4.22
C TYR A 183 7.41 -20.33 5.35
N ARG A 184 8.14 -20.90 6.31
CA ARG A 184 7.61 -21.85 7.31
C ARG A 184 8.25 -21.68 8.68
N TYR A 185 7.56 -22.19 9.69
CA TYR A 185 8.09 -22.33 11.04
C TYR A 185 8.99 -23.59 11.16
N PRO A 186 10.00 -23.58 12.05
CA PRO A 186 10.78 -24.79 12.32
C PRO A 186 9.92 -25.91 12.93
N GLU A 187 10.23 -27.15 12.58
CA GLU A 187 9.47 -28.35 12.99
C GLU A 187 9.64 -28.70 14.47
N SER A 188 10.82 -28.43 15.03
CA SER A 188 11.12 -28.65 16.45
C SER A 188 11.38 -27.30 17.12
N TYR A 189 10.60 -27.01 18.16
CA TYR A 189 10.83 -25.87 19.05
C TYR A 189 11.29 -26.38 20.41
N GLU A 190 12.53 -26.07 20.79
CA GLU A 190 13.04 -26.22 22.17
C GLU A 190 12.74 -24.98 23.03
N SER A 191 11.68 -24.23 22.72
CA SER A 191 11.32 -23.00 23.44
C SER A 191 10.10 -23.22 24.32
N ASN A 192 10.23 -22.89 25.61
CA ASN A 192 9.15 -22.88 26.59
C ASN A 192 8.12 -21.74 26.37
N GLU A 193 8.29 -20.91 25.34
CA GLU A 193 7.40 -19.79 25.00
C GLU A 193 6.89 -19.88 23.56
N PRO A 194 5.65 -20.36 23.33
CA PRO A 194 5.03 -20.43 22.00
C PRO A 194 4.87 -19.08 21.31
N SER A 195 4.84 -17.98 22.08
CA SER A 195 4.68 -16.61 21.58
C SER A 195 5.94 -16.04 20.91
N LYS A 196 7.12 -16.66 21.13
CA LYS A 196 8.39 -16.25 20.50
C LYS A 196 8.71 -17.02 19.22
N ILE A 197 7.78 -17.83 18.73
CA ILE A 197 7.95 -18.59 17.50
C ILE A 197 8.17 -17.64 16.32
N ARG A 198 9.30 -17.79 15.65
CA ARG A 198 9.69 -17.06 14.45
C ARG A 198 9.83 -18.00 13.25
N PRO A 199 9.56 -17.52 12.04
CA PRO A 199 9.76 -18.30 10.84
C PRO A 199 11.26 -18.56 10.60
N LEU A 200 11.55 -19.63 9.85
CA LEU A 200 12.90 -19.94 9.42
C LEU A 200 13.39 -18.83 8.47
N LYS A 201 14.56 -18.27 8.78
CA LYS A 201 15.24 -17.33 7.90
C LYS A 201 15.88 -18.12 6.75
N ASN A 202 15.40 -17.87 5.53
CA ASN A 202 15.84 -18.51 4.31
C ASN A 202 15.65 -17.57 3.10
N GLU A 203 15.98 -18.03 1.90
CA GLU A 203 15.81 -17.28 0.65
C GLU A 203 14.39 -16.75 0.43
N TYR A 204 13.37 -17.43 0.97
CA TYR A 204 11.97 -17.00 0.87
C TYR A 204 11.57 -15.97 1.93
N SER A 205 12.26 -15.93 3.08
CA SER A 205 11.92 -14.99 4.16
C SER A 205 12.11 -13.52 3.77
N HIS A 206 13.13 -13.23 2.95
CA HIS A 206 13.47 -11.86 2.54
C HIS A 206 12.36 -11.17 1.72
N PRO A 207 11.86 -11.75 0.61
CA PRO A 207 10.74 -11.16 -0.12
C PRO A 207 9.45 -11.16 0.71
N HIS A 208 9.25 -12.14 1.62
CA HIS A 208 8.09 -12.16 2.50
C HIS A 208 8.12 -11.05 3.56
N ASP A 209 9.28 -10.72 4.11
CA ASP A 209 9.45 -9.60 5.04
C ASP A 209 9.24 -8.25 4.33
N ALA A 210 9.77 -8.11 3.11
CA ALA A 210 9.49 -6.96 2.26
C ALA A 210 7.98 -6.79 1.99
N LEU A 211 7.27 -7.86 1.63
CA LEU A 211 5.81 -7.83 1.45
C LEU A 211 5.07 -7.40 2.73
N GLN A 212 5.47 -7.94 3.89
CA GLN A 212 4.88 -7.59 5.19
C GLN A 212 5.00 -6.08 5.48
N TYR A 213 6.14 -5.47 5.17
CA TYR A 213 6.32 -4.02 5.31
C TYR A 213 5.41 -3.22 4.37
N ALA A 214 5.23 -3.66 3.11
CA ALA A 214 4.28 -3.05 2.20
C ALA A 214 2.83 -3.14 2.76
N CYS A 215 2.41 -4.31 3.22
CA CYS A 215 1.06 -4.53 3.74
C CYS A 215 0.75 -3.71 4.99
N THR A 216 1.70 -3.62 5.93
CA THR A 216 1.53 -2.78 7.14
C THR A 216 1.46 -1.30 6.81
N GLY A 217 2.27 -0.84 5.85
CA GLY A 217 2.20 0.51 5.30
C GLY A 217 0.83 0.85 4.72
N ILE A 218 0.26 -0.05 3.92
CA ILE A 218 -1.09 0.09 3.35
C ILE A 218 -2.15 0.20 4.44
N GLY A 219 -2.09 -0.66 5.46
CA GLY A 219 -3.00 -0.60 6.61
C GLY A 219 -2.95 0.75 7.32
N ARG A 220 -1.74 1.27 7.57
CA ARG A 220 -1.54 2.59 8.17
C ARG A 220 -2.13 3.72 7.33
N MET A 221 -1.92 3.69 6.01
CA MET A 221 -2.49 4.69 5.10
C MET A 221 -4.02 4.67 5.10
N ALA A 222 -4.64 3.48 5.14
CA ALA A 222 -6.08 3.34 5.20
C ALA A 222 -6.66 3.89 6.52
N HIS A 223 -5.98 3.65 7.65
CA HIS A 223 -6.36 4.23 8.95
C HIS A 223 -6.22 5.76 8.99
N VAL A 224 -5.16 6.32 8.41
CA VAL A 224 -4.98 7.79 8.37
C VAL A 224 -6.08 8.45 7.53
N LYS A 225 -6.46 7.86 6.39
CA LYS A 225 -7.54 8.39 5.54
C LYS A 225 -8.92 8.32 6.22
N SER A 226 -9.18 7.31 7.04
CA SER A 226 -10.46 7.19 7.75
C SER A 226 -10.57 8.14 8.95
N GLN A 227 -9.45 8.56 9.55
CA GLN A 227 -9.39 9.54 10.63
C GLN A 227 -9.23 11.00 10.16
N ALA A 228 -9.01 11.24 8.87
CA ALA A 228 -8.98 12.60 8.34
C ALA A 228 -10.30 13.32 8.68
N PRO A 229 -10.26 14.57 9.19
CA PRO A 229 -11.47 15.27 9.59
C PRO A 229 -12.40 15.36 8.39
N LYS A 230 -13.62 14.81 8.52
CA LYS A 230 -14.68 14.99 7.52
C LYS A 230 -14.93 16.49 7.43
N ILE A 231 -14.42 17.12 6.37
CA ILE A 231 -14.76 18.51 6.05
C ILE A 231 -16.28 18.53 5.88
N GLN A 232 -16.96 19.14 6.83
CA GLN A 232 -18.40 19.31 6.79
C GLN A 232 -18.70 20.17 5.56
N ARG A 233 -19.28 19.57 4.52
CA ARG A 233 -19.67 20.33 3.33
C ARG A 233 -20.65 21.39 3.80
N PRO A 234 -20.45 22.69 3.51
CA PRO A 234 -21.41 23.70 3.90
C PRO A 234 -22.76 23.32 3.27
N SER A 235 -23.74 23.07 4.12
CA SER A 235 -25.12 22.85 3.69
C SER A 235 -25.65 24.18 3.20
N TYR A 236 -25.79 24.34 1.88
CA TYR A 236 -26.59 25.44 1.34
C TYR A 236 -28.06 25.11 1.64
N GLU A 237 -28.64 25.76 2.64
CA GLU A 237 -30.08 25.82 2.76
C GLU A 237 -30.60 26.64 1.56
N ILE A 238 -31.36 25.99 0.69
CA ILE A 238 -32.19 26.72 -0.27
C ILE A 238 -33.22 27.46 0.58
N ILE A 239 -33.00 28.75 0.81
CA ILE A 239 -34.00 29.62 1.44
C ILE A 239 -35.22 29.58 0.52
N LYS A 240 -36.25 28.83 0.93
CA LYS A 240 -37.57 28.88 0.29
C LYS A 240 -38.01 30.35 0.33
N GLN A 241 -38.20 30.95 -0.84
CA GLN A 241 -38.70 32.31 -0.96
C GLN A 241 -39.97 32.46 -0.10
N ARG A 242 -40.00 33.50 0.73
CA ARG A 242 -41.21 33.88 1.48
C ARG A 242 -42.35 34.12 0.48
N PRO A 243 -43.56 33.58 0.70
CA PRO A 243 -44.69 33.86 -0.17
C PRO A 243 -45.10 35.33 0.05
N GLY A 244 -44.81 36.19 -0.91
CA GLY A 244 -45.10 37.63 -0.79
C GLY A 244 -44.38 38.57 -1.76
N LEU A 245 -43.54 38.08 -2.66
CA LEU A 245 -42.99 38.88 -3.77
C LEU A 245 -43.70 38.49 -5.06
N LYS A 246 -44.46 39.44 -5.62
CA LYS A 246 -45.11 39.32 -6.93
C LYS A 246 -44.07 38.90 -7.96
N GLU A 247 -44.38 37.86 -8.73
CA GLU A 247 -43.62 37.47 -9.91
C GLU A 247 -43.51 38.67 -10.85
N LEU A 248 -42.29 39.16 -11.05
CA LEU A 248 -41.95 39.91 -12.26
C LEU A 248 -41.80 38.88 -13.37
N THR A 249 -42.87 38.67 -14.11
CA THR A 249 -42.90 37.88 -15.34
C THR A 249 -41.83 38.39 -16.29
N LEU A 250 -40.93 37.49 -16.72
CA LEU A 250 -39.99 37.72 -17.81
C LEU A 250 -40.79 37.81 -19.12
N SER A 251 -41.33 38.98 -19.42
CA SER A 251 -41.80 39.33 -20.75
C SER A 251 -41.17 40.66 -21.15
N GLN A 252 -39.86 40.64 -21.42
CA GLN A 252 -39.18 41.49 -22.40
C GLN A 252 -37.70 41.10 -22.47
N GLY A 253 -37.18 40.98 -23.70
CA GLY A 253 -35.89 40.36 -24.02
C GLY A 253 -34.68 41.01 -23.36
N LEU A 254 -33.57 40.26 -23.31
CA LEU A 254 -32.28 40.75 -22.84
C LEU A 254 -31.85 42.02 -23.62
N PRO A 255 -31.51 43.12 -22.93
CA PRO A 255 -30.80 44.21 -23.58
C PRO A 255 -29.34 43.79 -23.88
N PRO A 256 -28.76 44.22 -25.01
CA PRO A 256 -27.40 43.87 -25.40
C PRO A 256 -26.33 44.49 -24.49
N ILE A 257 -25.20 43.80 -24.41
CA ILE A 257 -24.02 44.10 -23.59
C ILE A 257 -23.49 45.51 -23.87
N GLY A 258 -23.37 46.34 -22.81
CA GLY A 258 -22.65 47.62 -22.89
C GLY A 258 -23.30 48.87 -22.28
N GLN A 259 -24.26 48.76 -21.35
CA GLN A 259 -24.77 49.93 -20.61
C GLN A 259 -24.79 49.72 -19.10
N THR A 260 -24.26 50.70 -18.37
CA THR A 260 -24.22 50.79 -16.91
C THR A 260 -25.62 51.13 -16.40
N VAL A 261 -26.22 50.28 -15.57
CA VAL A 261 -27.48 50.58 -14.88
C VAL A 261 -27.18 50.92 -13.43
N THR A 262 -27.32 52.19 -13.08
CA THR A 262 -27.24 52.69 -11.71
C THR A 262 -28.53 52.29 -10.97
N VAL A 263 -28.41 51.43 -9.97
CA VAL A 263 -29.53 51.09 -9.07
C VAL A 263 -29.19 51.61 -7.67
N GLY A 264 -30.11 52.41 -7.15
CA GLY A 264 -29.96 53.26 -5.98
C GLY A 264 -29.62 52.56 -4.67
N GLU A 265 -28.88 53.32 -3.87
CA GLU A 265 -28.72 53.31 -2.41
C GLU A 265 -29.19 52.07 -1.63
N SER A 266 -28.28 51.12 -1.45
CA SER A 266 -28.06 50.52 -0.14
C SER A 266 -26.64 50.00 -0.01
N ARG A 267 -26.05 50.32 1.14
CA ARG A 267 -24.62 50.26 1.46
C ARG A 267 -24.01 48.89 1.22
N TYR A 268 -23.02 48.82 0.33
CA TYR A 268 -22.03 47.75 0.33
C TYR A 268 -21.08 47.95 1.52
N MET A 269 -20.97 46.96 2.41
CA MET A 269 -19.73 46.78 3.16
C MET A 269 -18.95 45.64 2.51
N SER A 270 -17.78 46.02 1.98
CA SER A 270 -16.77 45.13 1.43
C SER A 270 -16.18 44.24 2.51
N ILE A 271 -15.98 42.98 2.13
CA ILE A 271 -15.11 42.01 2.79
C ILE A 271 -13.71 42.63 2.90
N ASN A 272 -13.25 42.87 4.13
CA ASN A 272 -11.85 42.86 4.58
C ASN A 272 -11.76 43.42 6.00
N GLN A 273 -11.81 42.55 7.03
CA GLN A 273 -11.12 42.68 8.33
C GLN A 273 -11.73 41.68 9.33
N ILE A 274 -11.19 40.47 9.37
CA ILE A 274 -11.27 39.61 10.55
C ILE A 274 -9.85 39.19 10.88
N HIS A 275 -9.16 40.00 11.67
CA HIS A 275 -8.04 39.58 12.51
C HIS A 275 -7.93 40.52 13.71
N LYS A 276 -7.78 39.92 14.90
CA LYS A 276 -7.58 40.49 16.24
C LYS A 276 -8.86 40.85 17.01
N ASN A 277 -9.34 39.89 17.80
CA ASN A 277 -9.65 40.11 19.22
C ASN A 277 -9.93 38.78 19.94
N GLN A 278 -8.87 38.09 20.36
CA GLN A 278 -8.90 37.22 21.53
C GLN A 278 -7.57 37.38 22.28
N ARG A 279 -7.52 38.41 23.14
CA ARG A 279 -6.71 38.45 24.35
C ARG A 279 -7.53 39.17 25.42
N ARG A 280 -8.20 38.37 26.25
CA ARG A 280 -8.42 38.61 27.67
C ARG A 280 -8.22 37.28 28.36
#